data_AF-A0A355FRC9-F1
#
_entry.id   AF-A0A355FRC9-F1
#
_cell.length_a   1.000
_cell.length_b   1.000
_cell.length_c   1.000
_cell.angle_alpha   90.00
_cell.angle_beta   90.00
_cell.angle_gamma   90.00
#
_symmetry.space_group_name_H-M   'P 1'
#
loop_
_entity.id
_entity.type
_entity.pdbx_description
1 polymer ?
#
loop_
_entity_poly.entity_id
_entity_poly.type
_entity_poly.pdbx_seq_one_letter_code
_entity_poly.pdbx_strand_id
1 'polypeptide(L)'
;EHGCTTGSEAIPPAYSPVSAGFSVNPGVECIAWDFLPLQLIDYSQFATSGWWTITESAPNGTETAIWSAPYTGNSTPTWTPDQPGEYTALLQIENEGGCTATDSANVCIHAPVNW
;
A
#
# COMPACT_ATOMS: atom_id res chain seq x y z
N GLU A 1 -22.15 -44.27 33.22
CA GLU A 1 -21.05 -44.21 32.23
C GLU A 1 -20.65 -42.76 31.94
N HIS A 2 -19.38 -42.39 32.09
CA HIS A 2 -18.90 -41.03 31.76
C HIS A 2 -18.32 -41.02 30.35
N GLY A 3 -19.12 -40.61 29.36
CA GLY A 3 -18.65 -40.37 28.00
C GLY A 3 -17.96 -39.02 27.92
N CYS A 4 -16.62 -39.01 27.91
CA CYS A 4 -15.86 -37.84 27.50
C CYS A 4 -15.88 -37.80 25.98
N THR A 5 -16.72 -36.94 25.39
CA THR A 5 -16.66 -36.67 23.96
C THR A 5 -15.48 -35.73 23.71
N THR A 6 -14.42 -36.25 23.11
CA THR A 6 -13.31 -35.46 22.59
C THR A 6 -13.85 -34.49 21.55
N GLY A 7 -13.83 -33.19 21.86
CA GLY A 7 -14.08 -32.15 20.87
C GLY A 7 -12.99 -32.20 19.81
N SER A 8 -13.37 -32.24 18.53
CA SER A 8 -12.42 -32.00 17.44
C SER A 8 -11.87 -30.59 17.60
N GLU A 9 -10.63 -30.47 18.05
CA GLU A 9 -9.87 -29.24 17.88
C GLU A 9 -9.62 -29.05 16.39
N ALA A 10 -10.37 -28.12 15.78
CA ALA A 10 -9.99 -27.57 14.51
C ALA A 10 -8.66 -26.84 14.74
N ILE A 11 -7.54 -27.41 14.28
CA ILE A 11 -6.28 -26.70 14.23
C ILE A 11 -6.45 -25.66 13.11
N PRO A 12 -6.58 -24.35 13.41
CA PRO A 12 -6.60 -23.36 12.35
C PRO A 12 -5.28 -23.47 11.60
N PRO A 13 -5.27 -23.41 10.26
CA PRO A 13 -4.03 -23.29 9.53
C PRO A 13 -3.24 -22.10 10.09
N ALA A 14 -2.03 -22.38 10.58
CA ALA A 14 -1.14 -21.39 11.16
C ALA A 14 -0.50 -20.58 10.01
N TYR A 15 -1.22 -19.60 9.49
CA TYR A 15 -0.68 -18.68 8.49
C TYR A 15 0.28 -17.68 9.15
N SER A 16 1.35 -17.31 8.45
CA SER A 16 2.25 -16.25 8.90
C SER A 16 1.51 -14.90 8.96
N PRO A 17 1.74 -14.06 9.98
CA PRO A 17 1.13 -12.74 10.03
C PRO A 17 1.63 -11.88 8.85
N VAL A 18 0.71 -11.33 8.08
CA VAL A 18 1.03 -10.40 6.98
C VAL A 18 1.56 -9.08 7.54
N SER A 19 2.56 -8.50 6.87
CA SER A 19 3.08 -7.17 7.21
C SER A 19 3.20 -6.34 5.95
N ALA A 20 2.51 -5.19 5.92
CA ALA A 20 2.65 -4.21 4.85
C ALA A 20 3.86 -3.33 5.12
N GLY A 21 4.56 -2.94 4.06
CA GLY A 21 5.69 -2.04 4.17
C GLY A 21 6.18 -1.59 2.81
N PHE A 22 6.26 -0.27 2.60
CA PHE A 22 6.88 0.28 1.40
C PHE A 22 7.54 1.65 1.64
N SER A 23 8.34 2.08 0.67
CA SER A 23 8.91 3.42 0.64
C SER A 23 8.68 4.10 -0.70
N VAL A 24 8.61 5.42 -0.70
CA VAL A 24 8.54 6.23 -1.92
C VAL A 24 9.95 6.62 -2.33
N ASN A 25 10.28 6.47 -3.62
CA ASN A 25 11.55 6.90 -4.19
C ASN A 25 11.30 7.90 -5.33
N PRO A 26 11.87 9.12 -5.28
CA PRO A 26 12.83 9.61 -4.27
C PRO A 26 12.20 9.84 -2.89
N GLY A 27 12.91 9.40 -1.84
CA GLY A 27 12.48 9.49 -0.44
C GLY A 27 12.78 10.84 0.20
N VAL A 28 12.22 11.91 -0.38
CA VAL A 28 12.35 13.29 0.08
C VAL A 28 10.99 13.83 0.54
N GLU A 29 11.00 14.91 1.33
CA GLU A 29 9.77 15.51 1.87
C GLU A 29 8.80 15.97 0.77
N CYS A 30 9.33 16.61 -0.29
CA CYS A 30 8.56 16.97 -1.47
C CYS A 30 9.40 16.76 -2.73
N ILE A 31 8.82 16.08 -3.72
CA ILE A 31 9.50 15.61 -4.94
C ILE A 31 9.40 16.71 -6.00
N ALA A 32 10.52 17.10 -6.58
CA ALA A 32 10.49 18.02 -7.72
C ALA A 32 9.92 17.33 -8.97
N TRP A 33 9.15 18.06 -9.77
CA TRP A 33 8.49 17.56 -10.98
C TRP A 33 9.43 16.80 -11.94
N ASP A 34 10.69 17.23 -12.03
CA ASP A 34 11.69 16.64 -12.93
C ASP A 34 12.19 15.25 -12.49
N PHE A 35 11.83 14.77 -11.28
CA PHE A 35 12.17 13.44 -10.78
C PHE A 35 11.07 12.39 -10.99
N LEU A 36 9.97 12.75 -11.66
CA LEU A 36 8.90 11.82 -11.98
C LEU A 36 9.30 10.87 -13.13
N PRO A 37 8.80 9.62 -13.16
CA PRO A 37 7.87 8.99 -12.22
C PRO A 37 8.52 8.62 -10.89
N LEU A 38 7.72 8.57 -9.81
CA LEU A 38 8.16 8.00 -8.54
C LEU A 38 7.97 6.48 -8.52
N GLN A 39 8.71 5.82 -7.64
CA GLN A 39 8.59 4.38 -7.38
C GLN A 39 8.02 4.12 -5.99
N LEU A 40 7.15 3.13 -5.87
CA LEU A 40 6.67 2.58 -4.60
C LEU A 40 7.43 1.28 -4.35
N ILE A 41 8.48 1.33 -3.53
CA ILE A 41 9.38 0.20 -3.28
C ILE A 41 8.80 -0.63 -2.14
N ASP A 42 8.23 -1.77 -2.50
CA ASP A 42 7.67 -2.77 -1.60
C ASP A 42 8.74 -3.58 -0.86
N TYR A 43 8.51 -3.80 0.43
CA TYR A 43 9.23 -4.74 1.28
C TYR A 43 8.28 -5.51 2.20
N SER A 44 7.01 -5.62 1.80
CA SER A 44 5.98 -6.37 2.51
C SER A 44 6.36 -7.84 2.69
N GLN A 45 5.83 -8.45 3.74
CA GLN A 45 6.10 -9.85 4.07
C GLN A 45 4.81 -10.65 4.16
N PHE A 46 4.88 -11.88 3.65
CA PHE A 46 3.80 -12.87 3.71
C PHE A 46 2.49 -12.40 3.05
N ALA A 47 2.59 -11.51 2.06
CA ALA A 47 1.49 -11.02 1.26
C ALA A 47 1.30 -11.87 0.00
N THR A 48 0.07 -12.19 -0.36
CA THR A 48 -0.26 -12.91 -1.60
C THR A 48 -1.07 -12.09 -2.59
N SER A 49 -1.84 -11.11 -2.10
CA SER A 49 -2.65 -10.23 -2.95
C SER A 49 -2.85 -8.89 -2.28
N GLY A 50 -3.42 -7.92 -2.99
CA GLY A 50 -3.68 -6.59 -2.46
C GLY A 50 -3.87 -5.55 -3.55
N TRP A 51 -3.80 -4.29 -3.14
CA TRP A 51 -3.97 -3.11 -3.98
C TRP A 51 -3.06 -1.98 -3.53
N TRP A 52 -2.45 -1.34 -4.50
CA TRP A 52 -1.92 0.00 -4.38
C TRP A 52 -3.00 1.01 -4.72
N THR A 53 -3.07 2.10 -3.98
CA THR A 53 -3.94 3.24 -4.27
C THR A 53 -3.18 4.54 -4.06
N ILE A 54 -3.37 5.49 -4.97
CA ILE A 54 -2.96 6.88 -4.77
C ILE A 54 -4.21 7.74 -4.66
N THR A 55 -4.25 8.50 -3.58
CA THR A 55 -5.33 9.43 -3.26
C THR A 55 -4.80 10.85 -3.34
N GLU A 56 -5.48 11.70 -4.10
CA GLU A 56 -5.23 13.14 -4.09
C GLU A 56 -5.90 13.79 -2.89
N SER A 57 -5.15 14.62 -2.17
CA SER A 57 -5.62 15.41 -1.04
C SER A 57 -5.97 16.82 -1.50
N ALA A 58 -7.27 17.11 -1.64
CA ALA A 58 -7.73 18.44 -1.99
C ALA A 58 -7.60 19.42 -0.80
N PRO A 59 -7.46 20.74 -1.03
CA PRO A 59 -7.29 21.75 0.03
C PRO A 59 -8.45 21.81 1.04
N ASN A 60 -9.62 21.30 0.69
CA ASN A 60 -10.79 21.21 1.55
C ASN A 60 -10.80 19.93 2.43
N GLY A 61 -9.73 19.13 2.42
CA GLY A 61 -9.63 17.85 3.12
C GLY A 61 -10.37 16.70 2.43
N THR A 62 -10.85 16.88 1.20
CA THR A 62 -11.44 15.78 0.43
C THR A 62 -10.35 14.90 -0.16
N GLU A 63 -10.52 13.60 -0.04
CA GLU A 63 -9.61 12.59 -0.57
C GLU A 63 -10.25 11.88 -1.75
N THR A 64 -9.57 11.85 -2.90
CA THR A 64 -10.06 11.17 -4.11
C THR A 64 -9.03 10.19 -4.61
N ALA A 65 -9.40 8.90 -4.73
CA ALA A 65 -8.55 7.91 -5.36
C ALA A 65 -8.45 8.20 -6.87
N ILE A 66 -7.23 8.48 -7.34
CA ILE A 66 -6.96 8.85 -8.73
C ILE A 66 -6.19 7.77 -9.50
N TRP A 67 -5.55 6.85 -8.78
CA TRP A 67 -4.83 5.74 -9.38
C TRP A 67 -4.89 4.51 -8.48
N SER A 68 -4.93 3.32 -9.08
CA SER A 68 -4.81 2.05 -8.37
C SER A 68 -4.15 0.99 -9.25
N ALA A 69 -3.51 0.02 -8.60
CA ALA A 69 -2.93 -1.14 -9.26
C ALA A 69 -3.01 -2.37 -8.35
N PRO A 70 -3.23 -3.58 -8.89
CA PRO A 70 -3.20 -4.78 -8.09
C PRO A 70 -1.78 -5.05 -7.56
N TYR A 71 -1.69 -5.52 -6.31
CA TYR A 71 -0.46 -6.07 -5.74
C TYR A 71 -0.34 -7.55 -6.12
N THR A 72 0.79 -7.95 -6.71
CA THR A 72 1.02 -9.31 -7.22
C THR A 72 2.20 -10.04 -6.56
N GLY A 73 2.60 -9.63 -5.36
CA GLY A 73 3.82 -10.13 -4.69
C GLY A 73 5.08 -9.51 -5.30
N ASN A 74 5.88 -8.83 -4.46
CA ASN A 74 7.08 -8.09 -4.88
C ASN A 74 6.80 -7.05 -5.99
N SER A 75 5.64 -6.40 -5.96
CA SER A 75 5.31 -5.36 -6.93
C SER A 75 5.91 -4.03 -6.49
N THR A 76 6.80 -3.44 -7.29
CA THR A 76 7.29 -2.08 -7.08
C THR A 76 6.77 -1.16 -8.18
N PRO A 77 5.49 -0.72 -8.14
CA PRO A 77 4.92 0.06 -9.22
C PRO A 77 5.56 1.44 -9.32
N THR A 78 5.55 1.99 -10.53
CA THR A 78 5.86 3.39 -10.81
C THR A 78 4.57 4.17 -10.99
N TRP A 79 4.53 5.40 -10.48
CA TRP A 79 3.39 6.31 -10.66
C TRP A 79 3.87 7.69 -11.09
N THR A 80 3.12 8.30 -12.01
CA THR A 80 3.32 9.68 -12.48
C THR A 80 2.06 10.47 -12.13
N PRO A 81 2.15 11.52 -11.29
CA PRO A 81 1.04 12.45 -11.08
C PRO A 81 0.76 13.27 -12.35
N ASP A 82 -0.50 13.58 -12.60
CA ASP A 82 -0.91 14.45 -13.71
C ASP A 82 -0.76 15.94 -13.37
N GLN A 83 -0.71 16.30 -12.09
CA GLN A 83 -0.56 17.67 -11.60
C GLN A 83 0.28 17.73 -10.31
N PRO A 84 0.87 18.88 -9.96
CA PRO A 84 1.55 19.04 -8.67
C PRO A 84 0.53 19.12 -7.53
N GLY A 85 0.93 18.70 -6.34
CA GLY A 85 0.02 18.66 -5.19
C GLY A 85 0.44 17.68 -4.11
N GLU A 86 -0.49 17.47 -3.18
CA GLU A 86 -0.36 16.53 -2.06
C GLU A 86 -1.14 15.26 -2.35
N TYR A 87 -0.50 14.12 -2.11
CA TYR A 87 -1.04 12.80 -2.35
C TYR A 87 -0.77 11.89 -1.16
N THR A 88 -1.57 10.83 -1.04
CA THR A 88 -1.32 9.72 -0.12
C THR A 88 -1.21 8.44 -0.93
N ALA A 89 -0.06 7.77 -0.81
CA ALA A 89 0.12 6.41 -1.28
C ALA A 89 -0.32 5.44 -0.18
N LEU A 90 -1.18 4.49 -0.54
CA LEU A 90 -1.68 3.44 0.34
C LEU A 90 -1.37 2.08 -0.30
N LEU A 91 -0.75 1.20 0.49
CA LEU A 91 -0.65 -0.22 0.20
C LEU A 91 -1.60 -0.96 1.14
N GLN A 92 -2.54 -1.73 0.59
CA GLN A 92 -3.35 -2.68 1.32
C GLN A 92 -3.10 -4.08 0.77
N ILE A 93 -2.76 -5.03 1.64
CA ILE A 93 -2.40 -6.39 1.25
C ILE A 93 -3.11 -7.42 2.11
N GLU A 94 -3.13 -8.66 1.62
CA GLU A 94 -3.74 -9.83 2.25
C GLU A 94 -2.86 -11.08 2.07
N ASN A 95 -2.92 -12.03 3.01
CA ASN A 95 -2.29 -13.36 2.89
C ASN A 95 -3.31 -14.47 2.54
N GLU A 96 -2.86 -15.73 2.42
CA GLU A 96 -3.75 -16.88 2.11
C GLU A 96 -4.81 -17.14 3.17
N GLY A 97 -4.60 -16.65 4.39
CA GLY A 97 -5.53 -16.75 5.51
C GLY A 97 -6.58 -15.64 5.56
N GLY A 98 -6.56 -14.69 4.61
CA GLY A 98 -7.45 -13.53 4.61
C GLY A 98 -7.08 -12.45 5.66
N CYS A 99 -5.90 -12.54 6.27
CA CYS A 99 -5.40 -11.48 7.15
C CYS A 99 -4.91 -10.31 6.30
N THR A 100 -5.27 -9.09 6.68
CA THR A 100 -4.89 -7.88 5.96
C THR A 100 -3.90 -7.02 6.73
N ALA A 101 -3.07 -6.27 6.00
CA ALA A 101 -2.22 -5.22 6.54
C ALA A 101 -2.20 -4.02 5.60
N THR A 102 -1.94 -2.84 6.17
CA THR A 102 -1.87 -1.58 5.41
C THR A 102 -0.62 -0.80 5.79
N ASP A 103 -0.05 -0.10 4.83
CA ASP A 103 0.99 0.91 5.04
C ASP A 103 0.67 2.14 4.18
N SER A 104 1.10 3.33 4.62
CA SER A 104 0.84 4.57 3.88
C SER A 104 1.97 5.57 3.96
N ALA A 105 2.08 6.41 2.93
CA ALA A 105 3.07 7.49 2.84
C ALA A 105 2.43 8.74 2.24
N ASN A 106 2.72 9.91 2.82
CA ASN A 106 2.46 11.19 2.17
C ASN A 106 3.44 11.38 1.00
N VAL A 107 2.94 11.93 -0.10
CA VAL A 107 3.71 12.30 -1.28
C VAL A 107 3.36 13.73 -1.67
N CYS A 108 4.29 14.65 -1.44
CA CYS A 108 4.22 16.03 -1.95
C CYS A 108 4.97 16.13 -3.29
N ILE A 109 4.38 16.84 -4.27
CA ILE A 109 4.97 17.10 -5.58
C ILE A 109 5.01 18.61 -5.85
N HIS A 110 6.21 19.15 -6.07
CA HIS A 110 6.37 20.56 -6.46
C HIS A 110 5.91 20.83 -7.89
N ALA A 111 5.40 22.04 -8.11
CA ALA A 111 5.12 22.53 -9.45
C ALA A 111 6.40 22.58 -10.31
N PRO A 112 6.30 22.34 -11.64
CA PRO A 112 7.41 22.50 -12.55
C PRO A 112 7.94 23.94 -12.52
N VAL A 113 9.27 24.09 -12.54
CA VAL A 113 9.96 25.36 -12.30
C VAL A 113 9.93 26.32 -13.50
N ASN A 114 9.41 25.87 -14.66
CA ASN A 114 9.28 26.67 -15.88
C ASN A 114 7.86 26.55 -16.43
N TRP A 115 7.09 27.63 -16.35
CA TRP A 115 5.77 27.80 -16.97
C TRP A 115 5.79 28.98 -17.93
#